data_AF-A0A7Y8HK82-F1
#
_entry.id   AF-A0A7Y8HK82-F1
#
_cell.length_a   1.000
_cell.length_b   1.000
_cell.length_c   1.000
_cell.angle_alpha   90.00
_cell.angle_beta   90.00
_cell.angle_gamma   90.00
#
_symmetry.space_group_name_H-M   'P 1'
#
loop_
_entity.id
_entity.type
_entity.pdbx_description
1 polymer ?
#
loop_
_entity_poly.entity_id
_entity_poly.type
_entity_poly.pdbx_seq_one_letter_code
_entity_poly.pdbx_strand_id
1 'polypeptide(L)'
;MKICVRMCICCKNRFEQKNLLRLQYLNKKLQKYTNYGRSFYICHECLNQQNNKKLLNSILNICKTKDKEKILLDLKEISLDSTKSTSM
;
A
#
# COMPACT_ATOMS: atom_id res chain seq x y z
N MET A 1 7.34 -22.94 10.18
CA MET A 1 6.93 -21.78 9.36
C MET A 1 6.91 -20.53 10.25
N LYS A 2 7.71 -19.50 9.93
CA LYS A 2 7.84 -18.32 10.80
C LYS A 2 6.77 -17.27 10.45
N ILE A 3 5.85 -17.01 11.37
CA ILE A 3 4.86 -15.94 11.21
C ILE A 3 5.56 -14.60 11.39
N CYS A 4 5.58 -13.79 10.32
CA CYS A 4 6.13 -12.44 10.34
C CYS A 4 5.00 -11.44 10.56
N VAL A 5 5.06 -10.68 11.65
CA VAL A 5 4.11 -9.59 11.92
C VAL A 5 4.69 -8.26 11.40
N ARG A 6 3.84 -7.43 10.78
CA ARG A 6 4.18 -6.09 10.29
C ARG A 6 3.12 -5.08 10.73
N MET A 7 3.48 -3.81 10.70
CA MET A 7 2.62 -2.70 11.12
C MET A 7 2.02 -2.03 9.88
N CYS A 8 0.71 -1.76 9.91
CA CYS A 8 0.07 -0.90 8.93
C CYS A 8 0.53 0.55 9.14
N ILE A 9 1.02 1.21 8.10
CA ILE A 9 1.52 2.58 8.21
C ILE A 9 0.44 3.61 8.58
N CYS A 10 -0.82 3.32 8.25
CA CYS A 10 -1.97 4.19 8.47
C CYS A 10 -2.53 4.06 9.89
N CYS A 11 -2.98 2.86 10.29
CA CYS A 11 -3.60 2.65 11.60
C CYS A 11 -2.64 2.27 12.74
N LYS A 12 -1.38 1.93 12.43
CA LYS A 12 -0.37 1.45 13.39
C LYS A 12 -0.69 0.11 14.08
N ASN A 13 -1.80 -0.55 13.75
CA ASN A 13 -2.08 -1.91 14.18
C ASN A 13 -1.11 -2.90 13.52
N ARG A 14 -0.87 -4.02 14.21
CA ARG A 14 0.02 -5.10 13.82
C ARG A 14 -0.78 -6.27 13.24
N PHE A 15 -0.33 -6.81 12.12
CA PHE A 15 -1.00 -7.92 11.43
C PHE A 15 0.06 -8.90 10.91
N GLU A 16 -0.34 -10.16 10.67
CA GLU A 16 0.50 -11.06 9.88
C GLU A 16 0.80 -10.45 8.51
N GLN A 17 2.04 -10.58 8.05
CA GLN A 17 2.50 -10.01 6.78
C GLN A 17 1.63 -10.46 5.60
N LYS A 18 1.12 -11.70 5.64
CA LYS A 18 0.24 -12.26 4.61
C LYS A 18 -1.11 -11.54 4.49
N ASN A 19 -1.53 -10.83 5.55
CA ASN A 19 -2.80 -10.09 5.62
C ASN A 19 -2.61 -8.58 5.32
N LEU A 20 -1.43 -8.19 4.82
CA LEU A 20 -1.08 -6.81 4.53
C LEU A 20 -0.66 -6.66 3.07
N LEU A 21 -1.14 -5.59 2.42
CA LEU A 21 -0.65 -5.21 1.10
C LEU A 21 0.71 -4.53 1.25
N ARG A 22 1.72 -5.06 0.56
CA ARG A 22 3.08 -4.51 0.55
C ARG A 22 3.29 -3.64 -0.69
N LEU A 23 3.50 -2.35 -0.47
CA LEU A 23 3.73 -1.36 -1.52
C LEU A 23 5.15 -0.78 -1.43
N GLN A 24 5.59 -0.15 -2.52
CA GLN A 24 6.80 0.64 -2.60
C GLN A 24 6.55 1.90 -3.42
N TYR A 25 7.36 2.92 -3.19
CA TYR A 25 7.41 4.11 -4.02
C TYR A 25 8.77 4.17 -4.71
N LEU A 26 8.78 3.96 -6.02
CA LEU A 26 9.99 3.87 -6.81
C LEU A 26 9.77 4.61 -8.13
N ASN A 27 10.76 5.39 -8.57
CA ASN A 27 10.70 6.16 -9.82
C ASN A 27 9.41 7.00 -9.96
N LYS A 28 9.04 7.69 -8.86
CA LYS A 28 7.83 8.50 -8.74
C LYS A 28 6.49 7.75 -8.92
N LYS A 29 6.50 6.41 -8.89
CA LYS A 29 5.31 5.57 -8.98
C LYS A 29 5.08 4.80 -7.67
N LEU A 30 3.86 4.86 -7.15
CA LEU A 30 3.40 3.94 -6.11
C LEU A 30 2.98 2.62 -6.76
N GLN A 31 3.53 1.51 -6.28
CA GLN A 31 3.31 0.20 -6.89
C GLN A 31 3.45 -0.93 -5.86
N LYS A 32 3.04 -2.15 -6.24
CA LYS A 32 3.31 -3.37 -5.44
C LYS A 32 4.82 -3.56 -5.27
N TYR A 33 5.22 -4.16 -4.16
CA TYR A 33 6.63 -4.39 -3.87
C TYR A 33 7.29 -5.35 -4.87
N THR A 34 8.43 -4.95 -5.43
CA THR A 34 9.13 -5.71 -6.49
C THR A 34 10.35 -6.47 -5.96
N ASN A 35 10.37 -6.84 -4.68
CA ASN A 35 11.52 -7.48 -4.03
C ASN A 35 12.80 -6.61 -3.97
N TYR A 36 12.66 -5.30 -4.19
CA TYR A 36 13.78 -4.37 -4.18
C TYR A 36 13.40 -3.03 -3.54
N GLY A 37 14.35 -2.41 -2.84
CA GLY A 37 14.18 -1.09 -2.27
C GLY A 37 13.27 -1.03 -1.04
N ARG A 38 12.88 0.20 -0.67
CA ARG A 38 12.07 0.48 0.53
C ARG A 38 10.60 0.19 0.25
N SER A 39 10.01 -0.61 1.12
CA SER A 39 8.60 -0.97 1.08
C SER A 39 7.89 -0.66 2.38
N PHE A 40 6.57 -0.58 2.33
CA PHE A 40 5.72 -0.42 3.49
C PHE A 40 4.45 -1.26 3.36
N TYR A 41 3.71 -1.38 4.46
CA TYR A 41 2.54 -2.24 4.56
C TYR A 41 1.28 -1.45 4.92
N ILE A 42 0.16 -1.81 4.31
CA ILE A 42 -1.17 -1.26 4.58
C ILE A 42 -2.15 -2.42 4.77
N CYS A 43 -3.03 -2.35 5.77
CA CYS A 43 -4.09 -3.34 5.98
C CYS A 43 -5.31 -3.09 5.08
N HIS A 44 -6.07 -4.15 4.82
CA HIS A 44 -7.28 -4.09 3.99
C HIS A 44 -8.33 -3.11 4.51
N GLU A 45 -8.51 -3.02 5.82
CA GLU A 45 -9.43 -2.03 6.42
C GLU A 45 -9.08 -0.60 6.02
N CYS A 46 -7.79 -0.22 6.09
CA CYS A 46 -7.37 1.13 5.72
C CYS A 46 -7.51 1.38 4.21
N LEU A 47 -7.30 0.36 3.38
CA LEU A 47 -7.45 0.45 1.92
C LEU A 47 -8.91 0.61 1.49
N ASN A 48 -9.83 -0.10 2.15
CA ASN A 48 -11.25 -0.14 1.77
C ASN A 48 -12.06 1.04 2.32
N GLN A 49 -11.49 1.82 3.24
CA GLN A 49 -12.12 3.04 3.72
C GLN A 49 -12.17 4.09 2.61
N GLN A 50 -13.37 4.42 2.14
CA GLN A 50 -13.58 5.50 1.20
C GLN A 50 -13.05 6.82 1.77
N ASN A 51 -12.41 7.63 0.91
CA ASN A 51 -11.89 8.96 1.27
C ASN A 51 -10.99 8.97 2.51
N ASN A 52 -10.19 7.91 2.73
CA ASN A 52 -9.28 7.80 3.85
C ASN A 52 -8.13 8.83 3.78
N LYS A 53 -8.38 10.06 4.23
CA LYS A 53 -7.39 11.15 4.29
C LYS A 53 -6.15 10.75 5.08
N LYS A 54 -6.32 9.92 6.12
CA LYS A 54 -5.20 9.43 6.95
C LYS A 54 -4.28 8.51 6.16
N LEU A 55 -4.85 7.61 5.34
CA LEU A 55 -4.07 6.76 4.44
C LEU A 55 -3.29 7.61 3.43
N LEU A 56 -3.97 8.53 2.75
CA LEU A 56 -3.34 9.40 1.75
C LEU A 56 -2.17 10.19 2.36
N ASN A 57 -2.39 10.85 3.51
CA ASN A 57 -1.33 11.60 4.20
C ASN A 57 -0.16 10.70 4.63
N SER A 58 -0.45 9.47 5.10
CA SER A 58 0.58 8.51 5.48
C SER A 58 1.46 8.11 4.29
N ILE A 59 0.83 7.88 3.13
CA ILE A 59 1.53 7.53 1.89
C ILE A 59 2.39 8.70 1.42
N LEU A 60 1.83 9.92 1.33
CA LEU A 60 2.57 11.12 0.92
C LEU A 60 3.81 11.36 1.80
N ASN A 61 3.67 11.20 3.12
CA ASN A 61 4.76 11.38 4.08
C ASN A 61 5.88 10.34 3.93
N ILE A 62 5.56 9.11 3.56
CA ILE A 62 6.55 8.05 3.31
C ILE A 62 7.19 8.20 1.94
N CYS A 63 6.40 8.54 0.93
CA CYS A 63 6.84 8.74 -0.45
C CYS A 63 7.59 10.06 -0.64
N LYS A 64 7.54 10.97 0.34
CA LYS A 64 8.16 12.30 0.30
C LYS A 64 7.73 13.11 -0.92
N THR A 65 6.45 13.02 -1.27
CA THR A 65 5.84 13.73 -2.40
C THR A 65 4.61 14.51 -1.96
N LYS A 66 4.30 15.60 -2.69
CA LYS A 66 3.07 16.39 -2.53
C LYS A 66 2.01 16.06 -3.60
N ASP A 67 2.34 15.18 -4.54
CA ASP A 67 1.49 14.83 -5.67
C ASP A 67 0.36 13.86 -5.26
N LYS A 68 -0.72 14.45 -4.74
CA LYS A 68 -1.90 13.72 -4.25
C LYS A 68 -2.62 12.97 -5.36
N GLU A 69 -2.76 13.59 -6.51
CA GLU A 69 -3.50 13.05 -7.65
C GLU A 69 -2.80 11.82 -8.21
N LYS A 70 -1.47 11.87 -8.38
CA LYS A 70 -0.69 10.71 -8.81
C LYS A 70 -0.82 9.53 -7.85
N ILE A 71 -0.76 9.78 -6.54
CA ILE A 71 -0.93 8.72 -5.52
C ILE A 71 -2.33 8.10 -5.59
N LEU A 72 -3.37 8.91 -5.77
CA LEU A 72 -4.74 8.41 -5.90
C LEU A 72 -4.94 7.58 -7.18
N LEU A 73 -4.33 7.99 -8.29
CA LEU A 73 -4.34 7.24 -9.54
C LEU A 73 -3.63 5.89 -9.38
N ASP A 74 -2.42 5.88 -8.82
CA ASP A 74 -1.67 4.65 -8.58
C ASP A 74 -2.41 3.68 -7.64
N LEU A 75 -3.06 4.18 -6.58
CA LEU A 75 -3.88 3.35 -5.69
C LEU A 75 -5.07 2.71 -6.40
N LYS A 76 -5.71 3.42 -7.33
CA LYS A 76 -6.79 2.87 -8.16
C LYS A 76 -6.27 1.80 -9.10
N GLU A 77 -5.14 2.01 -9.78
CA GLU A 77 -4.48 1.00 -10.62
C GLU A 77 -4.19 -0.28 -9.83
N ILE A 78 -3.57 -0.16 -8.65
CA ILE A 78 -3.23 -1.31 -7.79
C ILE A 78 -4.50 -2.08 -7.37
N SER A 79 -5.60 -1.37 -7.11
CA SER A 79 -6.88 -1.98 -6.72
C SER A 79 -7.53 -2.74 -7.90
N LEU A 80 -7.41 -2.20 -9.12
CA LEU A 80 -7.91 -2.83 -10.35
C LEU A 80 -7.06 -4.03 -10.79
N ASP A 81 -5.75 -4.01 -10.56
CA ASP A 81 -4.87 -5.15 -10.91
C ASP A 81 -5.13 -6.39 -10.03
N SER A 82 -5.80 -6.21 -8.89
CA SER A 82 -6.16 -7.31 -7.99
C SER A 82 -7.26 -8.22 -8.56
N THR A 83 -7.99 -7.78 -9.60
CA THR A 83 -9.04 -8.58 -10.24
C THR A 83 -8.58 -9.36 -11.47
N LYS A 84 -7.35 -9.13 -11.96
CA LYS A 84 -6.81 -9.81 -13.15
C LYS A 84 -5.91 -11.01 -12.86
N SER A 85 -5.70 -11.36 -11.58
CA SER A 85 -4.75 -12.40 -11.16
C SER A 85 -5.41 -13.74 -10.80
N THR A 86 -6.70 -13.93 -11.09
CA THR A 86 -7.40 -15.22 -10.90
C THR A 86 -7.93 -15.72 -12.24
N SER A 87 -7.03 -15.94 -13.20
CA SER A 87 -7.29 -16.75 -14.39
C SER A 87 -5.97 -17.38 -14.82
N MET A 88 -5.63 -18.48 -14.15
CA MET A 88 -4.92 -19.63 -14.69
C MET A 88 -5.20 -20.83 -13.79
#